data_AF-A0A284QTF1-F1
#
_entry.id   AF-A0A284QTF1-F1
#
_cell.length_a   1.000
_cell.length_b   1.000
_cell.length_c   1.000
_cell.angle_alpha   90.00
_cell.angle_beta   90.00
_cell.angle_gamma   90.00
#
_symmetry.space_group_name_H-M   'P 1'
#
loop_
_entity.id
_entity.type
_entity.pdbx_description
1 polymer ?
#
loop_
_entity_poly.entity_id
_entity_poly.type
_entity_poly.pdbx_seq_one_letter_code
_entity_poly.pdbx_strand_id
1 'polypeptide(L)'
;MEERFRNEREESNRRIQQIQNEANQARGYIKQLQREKQEQADLANRAMLEAERIQQLQNEANQAHIEQLRKENQEQVDIASRAKLDAEKAAKIVGELQDQAKQKDEEVKNIQAARDEMEAKWKKGIRPVEWPSQEHLTSRGQEHSCSDWTYFNNQGLFIFDAIVVLFNDRFTATDAAILKNAERYNIPTYIVRSKSDIHVENLVQKTRRVPGARRDPAKVLDDARKEYMTKTRDSVRTTNLMKNDPPLRSQRVYAILRDSLTLMIREEPLEDSLVLDEHELWKDILQDAFSRRSEKSYGFWTLRAVFVIVWQVSGITFIRLLIYFVHGIFSSLVSGIAWFLPCGIFEL
;
A
#
# COMPACT_ATOMS: atom_id res chain seq x y z
N MET A 1 39.18 69.96 100.56
CA MET A 1 40.03 69.77 99.36
C MET A 1 39.89 68.34 98.83
N GLU A 2 39.91 67.32 99.69
CA GLU A 2 39.75 65.90 99.30
C GLU A 2 38.40 65.54 98.66
N GLU A 3 37.28 66.12 99.10
CA GLU A 3 35.95 65.84 98.51
C GLU A 3 35.83 66.28 97.05
N ARG A 4 36.48 67.39 96.66
CA ARG A 4 36.50 67.85 95.27
C ARG A 4 37.19 66.85 94.36
N PHE A 5 38.34 66.32 94.79
CA PHE A 5 39.07 65.29 94.05
C PHE A 5 38.31 63.97 93.94
N ARG A 6 37.49 63.59 94.93
CA ARG A 6 36.62 62.42 94.84
C ARG A 6 35.51 62.63 93.81
N ASN A 7 34.84 63.78 93.85
CA ASN A 7 33.76 64.10 92.92
C ASN A 7 34.28 64.20 91.46
N GLU A 8 35.45 64.81 91.25
CA GLU A 8 36.10 64.88 89.92
C GLU A 8 36.49 63.49 89.39
N ARG A 9 36.96 62.56 90.26
CA ARG A 9 37.24 61.18 89.87
C ARG A 9 35.96 60.42 89.50
N GLU A 10 34.89 60.59 90.26
CA GLU A 10 33.61 59.97 89.96
C GLU A 10 33.02 60.49 88.64
N GLU A 11 33.09 61.81 88.41
CA GLU A 11 32.64 62.41 87.15
C GLU A 11 33.49 61.94 85.98
N SER A 12 34.82 61.87 86.14
CA SER A 12 35.73 61.29 85.14
C SER A 12 35.39 59.82 84.85
N ASN A 13 35.10 59.02 85.87
CA ASN A 13 34.71 57.62 85.70
C ASN A 13 33.38 57.47 84.96
N ARG A 14 32.39 58.32 85.24
CA ARG A 14 31.11 58.35 84.50
C ARG A 14 31.33 58.71 83.03
N ARG A 15 32.18 59.70 82.74
CA ARG A 15 32.54 60.08 81.35
C ARG A 15 33.24 58.94 80.63
N ILE A 16 34.18 58.24 81.28
CA ILE A 16 34.85 57.07 80.71
C ILE A 16 33.85 55.95 80.42
N GLN A 17 32.93 55.66 81.35
CA GLN A 17 31.90 54.63 81.16
C GLN A 17 30.95 54.99 80.02
N GLN A 18 30.56 56.25 79.90
CA GLN A 18 29.74 56.72 78.78
C GLN A 18 30.46 56.56 77.44
N ILE A 19 31.73 56.98 77.35
CA ILE A 19 32.56 56.82 76.14
C ILE A 19 32.73 55.35 75.79
N GLN A 20 32.92 54.47 76.77
CA GLN A 20 33.02 53.02 76.54
C GLN A 20 31.71 52.44 76.01
N ASN A 21 30.56 52.88 76.54
CA ASN A 21 29.25 52.45 76.06
C ASN A 21 29.00 52.91 74.63
N GLU A 22 29.30 54.18 74.32
CA GLU A 22 29.20 54.74 72.96
C GLU A 22 30.14 54.03 72.00
N ALA A 23 31.38 53.74 72.41
CA ALA A 23 32.34 52.98 71.60
C ALA A 23 31.86 51.54 71.34
N ASN A 24 31.22 50.89 72.32
CA ASN A 24 30.65 49.55 72.15
C ASN A 24 29.44 49.56 71.21
N GLN A 25 28.58 50.58 71.29
CA GLN A 25 27.48 50.78 70.35
C GLN A 25 27.97 51.01 68.92
N ALA A 26 28.96 51.90 68.74
CA ALA A 26 29.57 52.16 67.44
C ALA A 26 30.23 50.91 66.84
N ARG A 27 30.93 50.12 67.65
CA ARG A 27 31.49 48.82 67.23
C ARG A 27 30.41 47.83 66.78
N GLY A 28 29.28 47.78 67.49
CA GLY A 28 28.13 46.97 67.11
C GLY A 28 27.58 47.37 65.75
N TYR A 29 27.39 48.66 65.51
CA TYR A 29 26.90 49.20 64.24
C TYR A 29 27.87 48.94 63.08
N ILE A 30 29.17 49.18 63.27
CA ILE A 30 30.20 48.89 62.25
C ILE A 30 30.19 47.40 61.88
N LYS A 31 30.04 46.51 62.87
CA LYS A 31 30.00 45.07 62.64
C LYS A 31 28.74 44.65 61.85
N GLN A 32 27.60 45.30 62.08
CA GLN A 32 26.38 45.10 61.30
C GLN A 32 26.58 45.55 59.84
N LEU A 33 27.08 46.77 59.63
CA LEU A 33 27.37 47.28 58.29
C LEU A 33 28.36 46.39 57.52
N GLN A 34 29.36 45.82 58.19
CA GLN A 34 30.29 44.88 57.57
C GLN A 34 29.60 43.58 57.15
N ARG A 35 28.69 43.04 57.97
CA ARG A 35 27.91 41.86 57.62
C ARG A 35 26.99 42.12 56.44
N GLU A 36 26.25 43.23 56.46
CA GLU A 36 25.37 43.61 55.35
C GLU A 36 26.16 43.78 54.04
N LYS A 37 27.33 44.44 54.10
CA LYS A 37 28.21 44.59 52.93
C LYS A 37 28.71 43.23 52.41
N GLN A 38 29.05 42.31 53.31
CA GLN A 38 29.50 40.97 52.93
C GLN A 38 28.37 40.14 52.33
N GLU A 39 27.18 40.18 52.92
CA GLU A 39 25.98 39.53 52.39
C GLU A 39 25.62 40.09 51.01
N GLN A 40 25.71 41.41 50.79
CA GLN A 40 25.51 42.01 49.47
C GLN A 40 26.55 41.55 48.46
N ALA A 41 27.83 41.45 48.85
CA ALA A 41 28.87 40.93 47.98
C ALA A 41 28.63 39.46 47.60
N ASP A 42 28.21 38.64 48.56
CA ASP A 42 27.89 37.22 48.31
C ASP A 42 26.68 37.08 47.39
N LEU A 43 25.65 37.90 47.57
CA LEU A 43 24.48 37.94 46.68
C LEU A 43 24.86 38.37 45.26
N ALA A 44 25.70 39.40 45.12
CA ALA A 44 26.18 39.86 43.83
C ALA A 44 27.00 38.77 43.10
N ASN A 45 27.89 38.07 43.82
CA ASN A 45 28.66 36.97 43.28
C ASN A 45 27.78 35.80 42.80
N ARG A 46 26.73 35.46 43.56
CA ARG A 46 25.77 34.42 43.15
C ARG A 46 25.01 34.83 41.89
N ALA A 47 24.52 36.07 41.82
CA ALA A 47 23.83 36.58 40.66
C ALA A 47 24.73 36.59 39.41
N MET A 48 26.01 36.95 39.55
CA MET A 48 26.98 36.88 38.46
C MET A 48 27.19 35.45 37.96
N LEU A 49 27.37 34.49 38.87
CA LEU A 49 27.55 33.08 38.50
C LEU A 49 26.31 32.51 37.80
N GLU A 50 25.11 32.89 38.25
CA GLU A 50 23.86 32.49 37.62
C GLU A 50 23.71 33.10 36.22
N ALA A 51 24.03 34.38 36.05
CA ALA A 51 24.03 35.03 34.74
C ALA A 51 25.02 34.37 33.78
N GLU A 52 26.22 34.02 34.25
CA GLU A 52 27.23 33.32 33.44
C GLU A 52 26.73 31.94 33.00
N ARG A 53 26.11 31.16 33.90
CA ARG A 53 25.51 29.86 33.55
C ARG A 53 24.42 30.00 32.50
N ILE A 54 23.54 30.99 32.65
CA ILE A 54 22.48 31.24 31.67
C ILE A 54 23.09 31.60 30.31
N GLN A 55 24.13 32.43 30.28
CA GLN A 55 24.83 32.80 29.06
C GLN A 55 25.52 31.60 28.40
N GLN A 56 26.15 30.72 29.18
CA GLN A 56 26.76 29.49 28.68
C GLN A 56 25.71 28.57 28.05
N LEU A 57 24.59 28.32 28.73
CA LEU A 57 23.50 27.51 28.19
C LEU A 57 22.91 28.10 26.91
N GLN A 58 22.77 29.43 26.83
CA GLN A 58 22.34 30.11 25.61
C GLN A 58 23.34 29.93 24.47
N ASN A 59 24.65 30.05 24.75
CA ASN A 59 25.69 29.85 23.75
C ASN A 59 25.73 28.39 23.25
N GLU A 60 25.62 27.42 24.15
CA GLU A 60 25.54 25.99 23.81
C GLU A 60 24.29 25.69 22.96
N ALA A 61 23.13 26.22 23.34
CA ALA A 61 21.90 26.07 22.57
C ALA A 61 22.03 26.68 21.16
N ASN A 62 22.65 27.87 21.05
CA ASN A 62 22.90 28.52 19.77
C ASN A 62 23.88 27.70 18.91
N GLN A 63 24.94 27.15 19.50
CA GLN A 63 25.90 26.30 18.80
C GLN A 63 25.24 25.01 18.30
N ALA A 64 24.46 24.34 19.14
CA ALA A 64 23.73 23.14 18.76
C ALA A 64 22.74 23.42 17.60
N HIS A 65 22.04 24.55 17.65
CA HIS A 65 21.13 24.97 16.59
C HIS A 65 21.87 25.23 15.26
N ILE A 66 23.02 25.92 15.30
CA ILE A 66 23.85 26.15 14.12
C ILE A 66 24.36 24.84 13.53
N GLU A 67 24.79 23.89 14.37
CA GLU A 67 25.24 22.57 13.92
C GLU A 67 24.11 21.78 13.27
N GLN A 68 22.91 21.82 13.85
CA GLN A 68 21.73 21.19 13.26
C GLN A 68 21.41 21.77 11.88
N LEU A 69 21.38 23.10 11.74
CA LEU A 69 21.15 23.76 10.45
C LEU A 69 22.21 23.38 9.40
N ARG A 70 23.47 23.17 9.82
CA ARG A 70 24.53 22.69 8.92
C ARG A 70 24.28 21.26 8.45
N LYS A 71 23.84 20.37 9.34
CA LYS A 71 23.48 18.99 8.99
C LYS A 71 22.30 18.95 8.02
N GLU A 72 21.23 19.69 8.33
CA GLU A 72 20.05 19.79 7.46
C GLU A 72 20.41 20.34 6.07
N ASN A 73 21.22 21.40 6.01
CA ASN A 73 21.69 21.94 4.71
C ASN A 73 22.55 20.94 3.94
N GLN A 74 23.43 20.20 4.61
CA GLN A 74 24.24 19.18 3.96
C GLN A 74 23.39 18.03 3.41
N GLU A 75 22.41 17.57 4.20
CA GLU A 75 21.45 16.55 3.77
C GLU A 75 20.64 17.02 2.56
N GLN A 76 20.19 18.28 2.55
CA GLN A 76 19.50 18.87 1.40
C GLN A 76 20.38 18.90 0.16
N VAL A 77 21.66 19.25 0.29
CA VAL A 77 22.62 19.24 -0.82
C VAL A 77 22.84 17.81 -1.35
N ASP A 78 22.94 16.83 -0.46
CA ASP A 78 23.12 15.42 -0.84
C ASP A 78 21.87 14.87 -1.55
N ILE A 79 20.68 15.20 -1.05
CA ILE A 79 19.39 14.86 -1.69
C ILE A 79 19.31 15.50 -3.07
N ALA A 80 19.62 16.80 -3.19
CA ALA A 80 19.59 17.50 -4.47
C ALA A 80 20.60 16.91 -5.47
N SER A 81 21.78 16.51 -5.00
CA SER A 81 22.82 15.87 -5.83
C SER A 81 22.38 14.50 -6.35
N ARG A 82 21.77 13.68 -5.48
CA ARG A 82 21.20 12.38 -5.87
C ARG A 82 20.05 12.54 -6.87
N ALA A 83 19.13 13.47 -6.59
CA ALA A 83 18.02 13.77 -7.49
C ALA A 83 18.49 14.22 -8.88
N LYS A 84 19.56 15.04 -8.94
CA LYS A 84 20.16 15.47 -10.21
C LYS A 84 20.76 14.29 -10.98
N LEU A 85 21.48 13.40 -10.32
CA LEU A 85 22.05 12.20 -10.94
C LEU A 85 20.96 11.29 -11.50
N ASP A 86 19.87 11.08 -10.75
CA ASP A 86 18.77 10.23 -11.19
C ASP A 86 17.98 10.88 -12.33
N ALA A 87 17.82 12.21 -12.33
CA ALA A 87 17.25 12.95 -13.45
C ALA A 87 18.11 12.84 -14.72
N GLU A 88 19.44 12.88 -14.59
CA GLU A 88 20.36 12.70 -15.72
C GLU A 88 20.27 11.27 -16.30
N LYS A 89 20.22 10.25 -15.45
CA LYS A 89 20.00 8.85 -15.89
C LYS A 89 18.65 8.70 -16.60
N ALA A 90 17.59 9.29 -16.04
CA ALA A 90 16.26 9.25 -16.65
C ALA A 90 16.24 9.95 -18.01
N ALA A 91 16.90 11.11 -18.14
CA ALA A 91 17.02 11.82 -19.41
C ALA A 91 17.76 10.98 -20.47
N LYS A 92 18.82 10.25 -20.07
CA LYS A 92 19.53 9.32 -20.96
C LYS A 92 18.62 8.19 -21.45
N ILE A 93 17.87 7.56 -20.55
CA ILE A 93 16.92 6.49 -20.90
C ILE A 93 15.83 7.02 -21.84
N VAL A 94 15.29 8.20 -21.58
CA VAL A 94 14.29 8.83 -22.46
C VAL A 94 14.87 9.10 -23.85
N GLY A 95 16.12 9.57 -23.94
CA GLY A 95 16.82 9.74 -25.22
C GLY A 95 16.96 8.42 -25.99
N GLU A 96 17.42 7.36 -25.33
CA GLU A 96 17.56 6.02 -25.93
C GLU A 96 16.20 5.47 -26.43
N LEU A 97 15.14 5.62 -25.64
CA LEU A 97 13.78 5.20 -26.03
C LEU A 97 13.25 6.03 -27.21
N GLN A 98 13.55 7.32 -27.27
CA GLN A 98 13.11 8.18 -28.36
C GLN A 98 13.79 7.79 -29.67
N ASP A 99 15.06 7.40 -29.64
CA ASP A 99 15.77 6.94 -30.82
C ASP A 99 15.29 5.55 -31.28
N GLN A 100 14.96 4.65 -30.34
CA GLN A 100 14.30 3.38 -30.67
C GLN A 100 12.91 3.61 -31.30
N ALA A 101 12.14 4.58 -30.80
CA ALA A 101 10.83 4.91 -31.36
C ALA A 101 10.96 5.41 -32.81
N LYS A 102 11.93 6.29 -33.11
CA LYS A 102 12.20 6.74 -34.49
C LYS A 102 12.56 5.57 -35.41
N GLN A 103 13.41 4.65 -34.97
CA GLN A 103 13.75 3.46 -35.75
C GLN A 103 12.52 2.59 -36.03
N LYS A 104 11.65 2.40 -35.04
CA LYS A 104 10.40 1.66 -35.20
C LYS A 104 9.41 2.36 -36.13
N ASP A 105 9.33 3.68 -36.08
CA ASP A 105 8.49 4.46 -37.00
C ASP A 105 8.98 4.35 -38.45
N GLU A 106 10.29 4.32 -38.68
CA GLU A 106 10.87 4.06 -40.01
C GLU A 106 10.60 2.63 -40.49
N GLU A 107 10.73 1.63 -39.61
CA GLU A 107 10.36 0.24 -39.93
C GLU A 107 8.87 0.13 -40.31
N VAL A 108 7.98 0.77 -39.55
CA VAL A 108 6.53 0.77 -39.83
C VAL A 108 6.24 1.45 -41.17
N LYS A 109 6.89 2.57 -41.50
CA LYS A 109 6.75 3.21 -42.82
C LYS A 109 7.18 2.28 -43.95
N ASN A 110 8.28 1.56 -43.78
CA ASN A 110 8.76 0.60 -44.78
C ASN A 110 7.78 -0.57 -44.96
N ILE A 111 7.25 -1.12 -43.87
CA ILE A 111 6.23 -2.18 -43.90
C ILE A 111 4.95 -1.69 -44.59
N GLN A 112 4.53 -0.46 -44.30
CA GLN A 112 3.34 0.13 -44.89
C GLN A 112 3.51 0.32 -46.40
N ALA A 113 4.66 0.85 -46.85
CA ALA A 113 4.98 0.99 -48.27
C ALA A 113 4.98 -0.37 -49.00
N ALA A 114 5.54 -1.41 -48.39
CA ALA A 114 5.52 -2.77 -48.95
C ALA A 114 4.10 -3.34 -49.04
N ARG A 115 3.25 -3.09 -48.03
CA ARG A 115 1.82 -3.45 -48.05
C ARG A 115 1.09 -2.74 -49.18
N ASP A 116 1.29 -1.44 -49.34
CA ASP A 116 0.62 -0.66 -50.37
C ASP A 116 1.05 -1.11 -51.78
N GLU A 117 2.31 -1.51 -51.97
CA GLU A 117 2.80 -2.09 -53.21
C GLU A 117 2.16 -3.47 -53.50
N MET A 118 2.05 -4.32 -52.48
CA MET A 118 1.35 -5.60 -52.58
C MET A 118 -0.13 -5.41 -52.91
N GLU A 119 -0.80 -4.44 -52.29
CA GLU A 119 -2.20 -4.11 -52.55
C GLU A 119 -2.39 -3.56 -53.97
N ALA A 120 -1.47 -2.74 -54.47
CA ALA A 120 -1.48 -2.27 -55.85
C ALA A 120 -1.31 -3.41 -56.87
N LYS A 121 -0.46 -4.41 -56.57
CA LYS A 121 -0.32 -5.64 -57.37
C LYS A 121 -1.60 -6.47 -57.35
N TRP A 122 -2.23 -6.61 -56.19
CA TRP A 122 -3.51 -7.31 -56.04
C TRP A 122 -4.64 -6.63 -56.82
N LYS A 123 -4.75 -5.30 -56.74
CA LYS A 123 -5.77 -4.51 -57.47
C LYS A 123 -5.65 -4.64 -58.99
N LYS A 124 -4.46 -4.91 -59.54
CA LYS A 124 -4.26 -5.18 -60.99
C LYS A 124 -4.73 -6.57 -61.45
N GLY A 125 -4.85 -7.55 -60.55
CA GLY A 125 -5.16 -8.94 -60.89
C GLY A 125 -6.61 -9.38 -60.68
N ILE A 126 -7.43 -8.55 -60.02
CA ILE A 126 -8.80 -8.92 -59.66
C ILE A 126 -9.77 -8.37 -60.73
N ARG A 127 -10.42 -9.27 -61.48
CA ARG A 127 -11.63 -8.92 -62.25
C ARG A 127 -12.77 -8.61 -61.27
N PRO A 128 -13.60 -7.59 -61.52
CA PRO A 128 -14.74 -7.27 -60.66
C PRO A 128 -15.62 -8.51 -60.49
N VAL A 129 -15.79 -8.98 -59.26
CA VAL A 129 -16.85 -9.92 -58.93
C VAL A 129 -18.13 -9.11 -58.90
N GLU A 130 -19.05 -9.42 -59.82
CA GLU A 130 -20.40 -8.87 -59.82
C GLU A 130 -21.08 -9.26 -58.50
N TRP A 131 -21.27 -8.27 -57.64
CA TRP A 131 -22.09 -8.42 -56.44
C TRP A 131 -23.58 -8.33 -56.83
N PRO A 132 -24.43 -9.24 -56.35
CA PRO A 132 -25.88 -9.11 -56.49
C PRO A 132 -26.36 -7.77 -55.92
N SER A 133 -27.33 -7.15 -56.61
CA SER A 133 -27.85 -5.80 -56.32
C SER A 133 -28.47 -5.66 -54.92
N GLN A 134 -28.46 -4.42 -54.42
CA GLN A 134 -28.81 -3.99 -53.05
C GLN A 134 -30.22 -4.36 -52.54
N GLU A 135 -31.10 -4.91 -53.37
CA GLU A 135 -32.45 -5.32 -52.95
C GLU A 135 -32.46 -6.60 -52.08
N HIS A 136 -31.35 -7.31 -51.97
CA HIS A 136 -31.24 -8.51 -51.11
C HIS A 136 -30.68 -8.27 -49.69
N LEU A 137 -30.25 -7.04 -49.35
CA LEU A 137 -29.57 -6.75 -48.06
C LEU A 137 -30.42 -5.96 -47.05
N THR A 138 -31.59 -5.45 -47.44
CA THR A 138 -32.48 -4.70 -46.55
C THR A 138 -33.36 -5.57 -45.64
N SER A 139 -33.33 -6.90 -45.78
CA SER A 139 -34.01 -7.83 -44.86
C SER A 139 -33.21 -8.18 -43.60
N ARG A 140 -32.03 -7.57 -43.38
CA ARG A 140 -31.17 -7.82 -42.20
C ARG A 140 -30.85 -6.56 -41.41
N GLY A 141 -31.79 -5.62 -41.37
CA GLY A 141 -31.86 -4.62 -40.30
C GLY A 141 -32.32 -5.28 -39.00
N GLN A 142 -31.46 -6.07 -38.37
CA GLN A 142 -31.57 -6.36 -36.94
C GLN A 142 -30.24 -6.02 -36.28
N GLU A 143 -30.35 -5.23 -35.21
CA GLU A 143 -29.31 -4.83 -34.30
C GLU A 143 -28.33 -5.98 -34.00
N HIS A 144 -27.06 -5.64 -33.77
CA HIS A 144 -25.99 -6.54 -33.38
C HIS A 144 -26.31 -7.33 -32.10
N SER A 145 -27.19 -8.32 -32.20
CA SER A 145 -27.26 -9.47 -31.32
C SER A 145 -26.13 -10.40 -31.77
N CYS A 146 -24.94 -10.19 -31.19
CA CYS A 146 -23.98 -11.28 -31.18
C CYS A 146 -24.69 -12.46 -30.49
N SER A 147 -25.06 -13.49 -31.26
CA SER A 147 -25.69 -14.69 -30.70
C SER A 147 -24.87 -15.14 -29.49
N ASP A 148 -25.52 -15.31 -28.33
CA ASP A 148 -24.93 -15.61 -27.01
C ASP A 148 -23.79 -16.66 -27.06
N TRP A 149 -23.85 -17.57 -28.02
CA TRP A 149 -22.91 -18.67 -28.24
C TRP A 149 -21.62 -18.30 -28.99
N THR A 150 -21.67 -17.29 -29.86
CA THR A 150 -20.59 -16.98 -30.83
C THR A 150 -19.32 -16.53 -30.11
N TYR A 151 -19.46 -15.69 -29.08
CA TYR A 151 -18.32 -15.22 -28.30
C TYR A 151 -17.65 -16.37 -27.53
N PHE A 152 -18.44 -17.23 -26.90
CA PHE A 152 -17.95 -18.34 -26.07
C PHE A 152 -17.12 -19.34 -26.89
N ASN A 153 -17.59 -19.67 -28.10
CA ASN A 153 -16.90 -20.59 -29.00
C ASN A 153 -15.70 -19.96 -29.70
N ASN A 154 -15.82 -18.72 -30.17
CA ASN A 154 -14.71 -18.05 -30.87
C ASN A 154 -13.52 -17.83 -29.94
N GLN A 155 -13.76 -17.60 -28.65
CA GLN A 155 -12.71 -17.46 -27.63
C GLN A 155 -12.24 -18.81 -27.07
N GLY A 156 -12.83 -19.94 -27.50
CA GLY A 156 -12.43 -21.26 -27.03
C GLY A 156 -12.65 -21.47 -25.53
N LEU A 157 -13.65 -20.82 -24.93
CA LEU A 157 -13.84 -20.84 -23.47
C LEU A 157 -14.20 -22.24 -22.93
N PHE A 158 -14.72 -23.12 -23.78
CA PHE A 158 -15.09 -24.50 -23.42
C PHE A 158 -13.90 -25.40 -23.06
N ILE A 159 -12.66 -24.99 -23.35
CA ILE A 159 -11.46 -25.79 -23.13
C ILE A 159 -10.96 -25.65 -21.68
N PHE A 160 -11.40 -24.62 -20.96
CA PHE A 160 -10.92 -24.33 -19.61
C PHE A 160 -11.61 -25.17 -18.54
N ASP A 161 -10.82 -25.59 -17.54
CA ASP A 161 -11.32 -26.38 -16.40
C ASP A 161 -12.20 -25.55 -15.44
N ALA A 162 -12.02 -24.23 -15.43
CA ALA A 162 -12.78 -23.26 -14.66
C ALA A 162 -12.74 -21.88 -15.33
N ILE A 163 -13.82 -21.11 -15.20
CA ILE A 163 -13.93 -19.76 -15.77
C ILE A 163 -14.19 -18.76 -14.64
N VAL A 164 -13.35 -17.74 -14.54
CA VAL A 164 -13.55 -16.61 -13.63
C VAL A 164 -14.06 -15.42 -14.43
N VAL A 165 -15.30 -15.00 -14.17
CA VAL A 165 -15.94 -13.85 -14.81
C VAL A 165 -15.66 -12.61 -13.96
N LEU A 166 -14.75 -11.77 -14.43
CA LEU A 166 -14.38 -10.53 -13.77
C LEU A 166 -15.27 -9.38 -14.28
N PHE A 167 -16.01 -8.73 -13.38
CA PHE A 167 -16.76 -7.52 -13.71
C PHE A 167 -16.35 -6.35 -12.79
N ASN A 168 -16.63 -5.13 -13.22
CA ASN A 168 -16.24 -3.92 -12.49
C ASN A 168 -17.47 -3.24 -11.85
N ASP A 169 -18.15 -2.37 -12.60
CA ASP A 169 -19.28 -1.59 -12.08
C ASP A 169 -20.63 -2.07 -12.65
N ARG A 170 -20.62 -2.58 -13.88
CA ARG A 170 -21.82 -3.08 -14.56
C ARG A 170 -21.59 -4.51 -15.03
N PHE A 171 -22.64 -5.30 -14.90
CA PHE A 171 -22.70 -6.62 -15.48
C PHE A 171 -23.26 -6.52 -16.90
N THR A 172 -22.56 -7.08 -17.87
CA THR A 172 -22.94 -6.96 -19.28
C THR A 172 -23.75 -8.16 -19.74
N ALA A 173 -24.48 -8.00 -20.86
CA ALA A 173 -25.18 -9.12 -21.50
C ALA A 173 -24.22 -10.23 -21.94
N THR A 174 -22.98 -9.88 -22.29
CA THR A 174 -21.92 -10.85 -22.64
C THR A 174 -21.53 -11.70 -21.43
N ASP A 175 -21.40 -11.12 -20.25
CA ASP A 175 -21.10 -11.87 -19.01
C ASP A 175 -22.22 -12.87 -18.71
N ALA A 176 -23.49 -12.46 -18.90
CA ALA A 176 -24.65 -13.35 -18.77
C ALA A 176 -24.61 -14.51 -19.77
N ALA A 177 -24.26 -14.23 -21.03
CA ALA A 177 -24.15 -15.24 -22.08
C ALA A 177 -23.03 -16.25 -21.77
N ILE A 178 -21.89 -15.80 -21.25
CA ILE A 178 -20.79 -16.68 -20.81
C ILE A 178 -21.28 -17.62 -19.70
N LEU A 179 -21.98 -17.10 -18.69
CA LEU A 179 -22.52 -17.93 -17.60
C LEU A 179 -23.53 -18.97 -18.10
N LYS A 180 -24.46 -18.59 -18.99
CA LYS A 180 -25.43 -19.51 -19.61
C LYS A 180 -24.74 -20.64 -20.38
N ASN A 181 -23.71 -20.31 -21.15
CA ASN A 181 -23.00 -21.32 -21.93
C ASN A 181 -22.11 -22.19 -21.04
N ALA A 182 -21.45 -21.63 -20.03
CA ALA A 182 -20.65 -22.40 -19.09
C ALA A 182 -21.49 -23.43 -18.32
N GLU A 183 -22.73 -23.08 -17.96
CA GLU A 183 -23.68 -24.01 -17.35
C GLU A 183 -24.01 -25.18 -18.28
N ARG A 184 -24.20 -24.92 -19.59
CA ARG A 184 -24.42 -25.99 -20.59
C ARG A 184 -23.26 -26.98 -20.69
N TYR A 185 -22.03 -26.50 -20.52
CA TYR A 185 -20.82 -27.32 -20.57
C TYR A 185 -20.39 -27.87 -19.20
N ASN A 186 -21.17 -27.62 -18.14
CA ASN A 186 -20.86 -28.02 -16.77
C ASN A 186 -19.46 -27.54 -16.28
N ILE A 187 -19.06 -26.36 -16.74
CA ILE A 187 -17.80 -25.70 -16.38
C ILE A 187 -18.04 -24.85 -15.13
N PRO A 188 -17.23 -24.99 -14.07
CA PRO A 188 -17.39 -24.20 -12.86
C PRO A 188 -17.08 -22.73 -13.17
N THR A 189 -17.97 -21.86 -12.71
CA THR A 189 -17.90 -20.42 -12.96
C THR A 189 -17.86 -19.65 -11.65
N TYR A 190 -16.95 -18.67 -11.55
CA TYR A 190 -16.83 -17.80 -10.39
C TYR A 190 -17.02 -16.36 -10.82
N ILE A 191 -18.01 -15.69 -10.21
CA ILE A 191 -18.33 -14.30 -10.51
C ILE A 191 -17.55 -13.41 -9.54
N VAL A 192 -16.61 -12.64 -10.06
CA VAL A 192 -15.67 -11.86 -9.25
C VAL A 192 -15.80 -10.39 -9.57
N ARG A 193 -16.03 -9.57 -8.54
CA ARG A 193 -16.07 -8.11 -8.66
C ARG A 193 -14.70 -7.52 -8.36
N SER A 194 -14.16 -6.82 -9.36
CA SER A 194 -12.92 -6.04 -9.25
C SER A 194 -13.15 -4.63 -8.67
N LYS A 195 -12.07 -3.95 -8.31
CA LYS A 195 -12.05 -2.56 -7.82
C LYS A 195 -12.89 -2.30 -6.56
N SER A 196 -13.00 -3.31 -5.69
CA SER A 196 -13.75 -3.20 -4.44
C SER A 196 -13.13 -2.20 -3.46
N ASP A 197 -11.81 -1.97 -3.55
CA ASP A 197 -11.05 -0.94 -2.83
C ASP A 197 -11.67 0.44 -2.99
N ILE A 198 -11.79 0.88 -4.23
CA ILE A 198 -12.30 2.21 -4.57
C ILE A 198 -13.76 2.36 -4.12
N HIS A 199 -14.57 1.32 -4.29
CA HIS A 199 -15.97 1.37 -3.89
C HIS A 199 -16.16 1.40 -2.37
N VAL A 200 -15.37 0.62 -1.62
CA VAL A 200 -15.40 0.64 -0.15
C VAL A 200 -14.89 1.99 0.36
N GLU A 201 -13.80 2.52 -0.19
CA GLU A 201 -13.27 3.84 0.20
C GLU A 201 -14.31 4.95 -0.05
N ASN A 202 -14.97 4.93 -1.20
CA ASN A 202 -16.04 5.89 -1.51
C ASN A 202 -17.21 5.81 -0.51
N LEU A 203 -17.57 4.61 -0.04
CA LEU A 203 -18.59 4.43 1.00
C LEU A 203 -18.13 4.93 2.36
N VAL A 204 -16.87 4.69 2.74
CA VAL A 204 -16.27 5.23 3.96
C VAL A 204 -16.27 6.76 3.93
N GLN A 205 -15.84 7.37 2.83
CA GLN A 205 -15.85 8.82 2.66
C GLN A 205 -17.27 9.40 2.71
N LYS A 206 -18.24 8.74 2.08
CA LYS A 206 -19.65 9.14 2.14
C LYS A 206 -20.19 9.10 3.58
N THR A 207 -19.84 8.07 4.34
CA THR A 207 -20.28 7.89 5.73
C THR A 207 -19.64 8.92 6.66
N ARG A 208 -18.37 9.28 6.44
CA ARG A 208 -17.66 10.33 7.20
C ARG A 208 -18.22 11.74 7.00
N ARG A 209 -18.85 12.01 5.85
CA ARG A 209 -19.47 13.32 5.54
C ARG A 209 -20.80 13.54 6.26
N VAL A 210 -21.37 12.53 6.91
CA VAL A 210 -22.65 12.65 7.63
C VAL A 210 -22.43 13.40 8.97
N PRO A 211 -23.07 14.57 9.19
CA PRO A 211 -22.88 15.36 10.40
C PRO A 211 -23.29 14.59 11.67
N GLY A 212 -22.45 14.61 12.71
CA GLY A 212 -22.73 14.00 14.02
C GLY A 212 -22.15 12.60 14.25
N ALA A 213 -21.52 11.99 13.26
CA ALA A 213 -20.90 10.67 13.40
C ALA A 213 -19.46 10.76 13.98
N ARG A 214 -19.31 10.90 15.30
CA ARG A 214 -18.07 10.48 15.99
C ARG A 214 -18.03 8.94 16.04
N ARG A 215 -17.88 8.31 14.87
CA ARG A 215 -17.75 6.86 14.78
C ARG A 215 -16.28 6.48 14.75
N ASP A 216 -15.95 5.45 15.51
CA ASP A 216 -14.66 4.76 15.45
C ASP A 216 -14.35 4.38 13.98
N PRO A 217 -13.15 4.72 13.45
CA PRO A 217 -12.78 4.42 12.07
C PRO A 217 -12.93 2.94 11.72
N ALA A 218 -12.67 2.02 12.66
CA ALA A 218 -12.80 0.58 12.42
C ALA A 218 -14.26 0.16 12.16
N LYS A 219 -15.21 0.74 12.90
CA LYS A 219 -16.64 0.46 12.72
C LYS A 219 -17.19 1.02 11.42
N VAL A 220 -16.72 2.20 11.01
CA VAL A 220 -17.11 2.79 9.71
C VAL A 220 -16.65 1.90 8.56
N LEU A 221 -15.47 1.31 8.66
CA LEU A 221 -14.94 0.39 7.65
C LEU A 221 -15.76 -0.91 7.58
N ASP A 222 -16.10 -1.51 8.73
CA ASP A 222 -16.91 -2.73 8.79
C ASP A 222 -18.34 -2.50 8.25
N ASP A 223 -18.97 -1.38 8.60
CA ASP A 223 -20.28 -0.99 8.07
C ASP A 223 -20.23 -0.80 6.54
N ALA A 224 -19.22 -0.08 6.04
CA ALA A 224 -19.03 0.15 4.61
C ALA A 224 -18.80 -1.18 3.85
N ARG A 225 -18.02 -2.10 4.44
CA ARG A 225 -17.82 -3.44 3.90
C ARG A 225 -19.16 -4.20 3.78
N LYS A 226 -19.94 -4.26 4.87
CA LYS A 226 -21.23 -4.97 4.87
C LYS A 226 -22.23 -4.37 3.88
N GLU A 227 -22.30 -3.05 3.81
CA GLU A 227 -23.14 -2.33 2.86
C GLU A 227 -22.72 -2.65 1.41
N TYR A 228 -21.41 -2.61 1.13
CA TYR A 228 -20.87 -2.91 -0.18
C TYR A 228 -21.18 -4.34 -0.63
N MET A 229 -20.99 -5.32 0.27
CA MET A 229 -21.25 -6.73 -0.04
C MET A 229 -22.74 -6.99 -0.28
N THR A 230 -23.61 -6.43 0.56
CA THR A 230 -25.06 -6.55 0.40
C THR A 230 -25.50 -5.96 -0.93
N LYS A 231 -25.07 -4.73 -1.24
CA LYS A 231 -25.39 -4.07 -2.52
C LYS A 231 -24.87 -4.83 -3.73
N THR A 232 -23.66 -5.39 -3.65
CA THR A 232 -23.07 -6.15 -4.77
C THR A 232 -23.86 -7.43 -5.03
N ARG A 233 -24.19 -8.17 -3.97
CA ARG A 233 -25.02 -9.39 -4.06
C ARG A 233 -26.42 -9.07 -4.58
N ASP A 234 -27.02 -7.98 -4.10
CA ASP A 234 -28.33 -7.54 -4.57
C ASP A 234 -28.32 -7.09 -6.02
N SER A 235 -27.29 -6.37 -6.46
CA SER A 235 -27.18 -5.92 -7.85
C SER A 235 -27.09 -7.09 -8.81
N VAL A 236 -26.28 -8.11 -8.47
CA VAL A 236 -26.15 -9.32 -9.28
C VAL A 236 -27.43 -10.15 -9.23
N ARG A 237 -28.05 -10.30 -8.05
CA ARG A 237 -29.31 -11.05 -7.89
C ARG A 237 -30.46 -10.43 -8.69
N THR A 238 -30.68 -9.12 -8.53
CA THR A 238 -31.78 -8.39 -9.15
C THR A 238 -31.61 -8.16 -10.65
N THR A 239 -30.36 -7.95 -11.10
CA THR A 239 -30.09 -7.62 -12.51
C THR A 239 -29.81 -8.86 -13.35
N ASN A 240 -29.13 -9.88 -12.80
CA ASN A 240 -28.52 -10.93 -13.61
C ASN A 240 -29.19 -12.30 -13.44
N LEU A 241 -29.73 -12.62 -12.26
CA LEU A 241 -30.29 -13.96 -12.00
C LEU A 241 -31.78 -14.05 -12.34
N MET A 242 -32.55 -12.97 -12.12
CA MET A 242 -34.01 -12.98 -12.32
C MET A 242 -34.48 -12.47 -13.70
N LYS A 243 -33.63 -11.76 -14.45
CA LYS A 243 -33.98 -11.20 -15.77
C LYS A 243 -33.61 -12.11 -16.95
N ASN A 244 -32.84 -13.16 -16.70
CA ASN A 244 -32.45 -14.12 -17.72
C ASN A 244 -33.53 -15.20 -17.87
N ASP A 245 -33.84 -15.55 -19.12
CA ASP A 245 -34.66 -16.71 -19.47
C ASP A 245 -33.76 -17.77 -20.14
N PRO A 246 -33.63 -19.00 -19.59
CA PRO A 246 -34.07 -19.42 -18.24
C PRO A 246 -33.26 -18.75 -17.12
N PRO A 247 -33.80 -18.69 -15.88
CA PRO A 247 -33.11 -18.11 -14.74
C PRO A 247 -31.86 -18.93 -14.42
N LEU A 248 -30.72 -18.27 -14.44
CA LEU A 248 -29.43 -18.86 -14.08
C LEU A 248 -29.46 -19.31 -12.62
N ARG A 249 -28.80 -20.43 -12.30
CA ARG A 249 -28.64 -20.89 -10.91
C ARG A 249 -28.03 -19.77 -10.07
N SER A 250 -28.56 -19.56 -8.86
CA SER A 250 -28.00 -18.58 -7.92
C SER A 250 -26.53 -18.92 -7.62
N GLN A 251 -25.62 -18.16 -8.24
CA GLN A 251 -24.18 -18.29 -8.05
C GLN A 251 -23.68 -17.29 -7.01
N ARG A 252 -22.66 -17.68 -6.26
CA ARG A 252 -22.01 -16.81 -5.28
C ARG A 252 -21.18 -15.75 -6.01
N VAL A 253 -21.27 -14.52 -5.51
CA VAL A 253 -20.48 -13.39 -6.01
C VAL A 253 -19.40 -13.08 -5.00
N TYR A 254 -18.16 -12.99 -5.46
CA TYR A 254 -17.01 -12.69 -4.64
C TYR A 254 -16.55 -11.26 -4.90
N ALA A 255 -16.46 -10.46 -3.85
CA ALA A 255 -15.80 -9.16 -3.92
C ALA A 255 -14.34 -9.31 -3.53
N ILE A 256 -13.42 -8.88 -4.39
CA ILE A 256 -11.98 -8.99 -4.14
C ILE A 256 -11.26 -7.64 -4.18
N LEU A 257 -10.19 -7.58 -3.40
CA LEU A 257 -9.15 -6.57 -3.37
C LEU A 257 -7.89 -7.14 -4.00
N ARG A 258 -7.29 -6.39 -4.91
CA ARG A 258 -6.06 -6.80 -5.60
C ARG A 258 -4.93 -7.07 -4.60
N ASP A 259 -4.77 -6.17 -3.64
CA ASP A 259 -3.63 -6.19 -2.73
C ASP A 259 -3.78 -7.36 -1.74
N SER A 260 -4.97 -7.57 -1.17
CA SER A 260 -5.28 -8.71 -0.29
C SER A 260 -5.11 -10.06 -0.98
N LEU A 261 -5.54 -10.18 -2.24
CA LEU A 261 -5.35 -11.41 -3.02
C LEU A 261 -3.85 -11.65 -3.30
N THR A 262 -3.09 -10.59 -3.58
CA THR A 262 -1.64 -10.69 -3.86
C THR A 262 -0.86 -11.09 -2.61
N LEU A 263 -1.15 -10.50 -1.47
CA LEU A 263 -0.54 -10.85 -0.18
C LEU A 263 -0.84 -12.30 0.20
N MET A 264 -2.08 -12.75 -0.01
CA MET A 264 -2.50 -14.13 0.23
C MET A 264 -1.75 -15.13 -0.65
N ILE A 265 -1.58 -14.84 -1.94
CA ILE A 265 -0.85 -15.71 -2.88
C ILE A 265 0.65 -15.75 -2.55
N ARG A 266 1.20 -14.67 -1.96
CA ARG A 266 2.61 -14.57 -1.57
C ARG A 266 2.92 -15.13 -0.19
N GLU A 267 1.91 -15.63 0.53
CA GLU A 267 2.04 -16.10 1.92
C GLU A 267 2.59 -15.03 2.89
N GLU A 268 2.35 -13.76 2.58
CA GLU A 268 2.75 -12.63 3.42
C GLU A 268 1.72 -12.38 4.54
N PRO A 269 2.14 -11.88 5.72
CA PRO A 269 1.24 -11.63 6.84
C PRO A 269 0.20 -10.56 6.48
N LEU A 270 -1.08 -10.90 6.69
CA LEU A 270 -2.26 -10.05 6.43
C LEU A 270 -2.60 -9.15 7.65
N GLU A 271 -1.58 -8.70 8.39
CA GLU A 271 -1.75 -8.17 9.76
C GLU A 271 -2.68 -6.94 9.87
N ASP A 272 -2.86 -6.16 8.80
CA ASP A 272 -3.78 -5.01 8.77
C ASP A 272 -4.58 -4.88 7.45
N SER A 273 -4.57 -5.90 6.58
CA SER A 273 -5.22 -5.78 5.27
C SER A 273 -6.73 -6.04 5.36
N LEU A 274 -7.52 -5.23 4.67
CA LEU A 274 -8.95 -5.49 4.48
C LEU A 274 -9.10 -6.80 3.68
N VAL A 275 -9.60 -7.86 4.30
CA VAL A 275 -9.96 -9.10 3.60
C VAL A 275 -11.47 -9.11 3.40
N LEU A 276 -11.92 -9.19 2.16
CA LEU A 276 -13.31 -9.36 1.75
C LEU A 276 -13.64 -10.86 1.59
N ASP A 277 -13.81 -11.34 0.35
CA ASP A 277 -14.15 -12.72 0.02
C ASP A 277 -12.95 -13.47 -0.60
N GLU A 278 -11.73 -12.93 -0.54
CA GLU A 278 -10.56 -13.52 -1.22
C GLU A 278 -10.28 -14.94 -0.73
N HIS A 279 -10.36 -15.16 0.59
CA HIS A 279 -10.10 -16.46 1.20
C HIS A 279 -11.18 -17.48 0.81
N GLU A 280 -12.44 -17.03 0.72
CA GLU A 280 -13.55 -17.88 0.30
C GLU A 280 -13.44 -18.25 -1.17
N LEU A 281 -13.12 -17.29 -2.03
CA LEU A 281 -12.87 -17.52 -3.46
C LEU A 281 -11.73 -18.52 -3.66
N TRP A 282 -10.61 -18.32 -2.97
CA TRP A 282 -9.45 -19.21 -3.06
C TRP A 282 -9.78 -20.62 -2.61
N LYS A 283 -10.47 -20.75 -1.46
CA LYS A 283 -10.92 -22.04 -0.94
C LYS A 283 -11.88 -22.75 -1.88
N ASP A 284 -12.86 -22.04 -2.41
CA ASP A 284 -13.89 -22.63 -3.28
C ASP A 284 -13.28 -23.08 -4.62
N ILE A 285 -12.35 -22.30 -5.20
CA ILE A 285 -11.60 -22.70 -6.40
C ILE A 285 -10.75 -23.95 -6.14
N LEU A 286 -10.00 -23.98 -5.03
CA LEU A 286 -9.14 -25.12 -4.70
C LEU A 286 -9.96 -26.37 -4.38
N GLN A 287 -11.08 -26.22 -3.69
CA GLN A 287 -11.97 -27.33 -3.35
C GLN A 287 -12.61 -27.94 -4.61
N ASP A 288 -13.07 -27.10 -5.54
CA ASP A 288 -13.63 -27.57 -6.82
C ASP A 288 -12.56 -28.24 -7.68
N ALA A 289 -11.36 -27.66 -7.72
CA ALA A 289 -10.23 -28.26 -8.44
C ALA A 289 -9.80 -29.60 -7.83
N PHE A 290 -9.78 -29.71 -6.51
CA PHE A 290 -9.45 -30.94 -5.80
C PHE A 290 -10.52 -32.01 -6.04
N SER A 291 -11.80 -31.65 -5.88
CA SER A 291 -12.94 -32.58 -6.04
C SER A 291 -12.98 -33.18 -7.44
N ARG A 292 -12.78 -32.36 -8.49
CA ARG A 292 -12.73 -32.81 -9.89
C ARG A 292 -11.53 -33.69 -10.21
N ARG A 293 -10.42 -33.51 -9.48
CA ARG A 293 -9.21 -34.35 -9.61
C ARG A 293 -9.34 -35.66 -8.84
N SER A 294 -9.98 -35.66 -7.68
CA SER A 294 -10.20 -36.88 -6.87
C SER A 294 -11.26 -37.80 -7.48
N GLU A 295 -12.33 -37.26 -8.07
CA GLU A 295 -13.39 -38.07 -8.72
C GLU A 295 -12.92 -38.82 -9.97
N LYS A 296 -11.84 -38.35 -10.62
CA LYS A 296 -11.24 -39.01 -11.79
C LYS A 296 -10.14 -40.01 -11.45
N SER A 297 -9.88 -40.27 -10.16
CA SER A 297 -8.84 -41.20 -9.72
C SER A 297 -9.29 -42.67 -9.73
N TYR A 298 -9.84 -43.12 -10.86
CA TYR A 298 -9.72 -44.50 -11.35
C TYR A 298 -9.48 -44.43 -12.87
N GLY A 299 -8.37 -43.83 -13.28
CA GLY A 299 -8.01 -43.79 -14.69
C GLY A 299 -7.01 -42.71 -15.00
N PHE A 300 -5.73 -43.10 -14.97
CA PHE A 300 -4.66 -42.46 -15.72
C PHE A 300 -4.21 -41.07 -15.21
N TRP A 301 -3.14 -41.10 -14.41
CA TRP A 301 -2.35 -39.96 -13.98
C TRP A 301 -1.85 -39.15 -15.19
N THR A 302 -2.54 -38.07 -15.55
CA THR A 302 -1.95 -36.96 -16.29
C THR A 302 -2.26 -35.65 -15.59
N LEU A 303 -1.21 -35.08 -15.00
CA LEU A 303 -1.17 -33.74 -14.44
C LEU A 303 -1.65 -32.73 -15.49
N ARG A 304 -2.79 -32.07 -15.24
CA ARG A 304 -3.16 -30.82 -15.92
C ARG A 304 -3.60 -29.79 -14.89
N ALA A 305 -2.81 -28.74 -14.76
CA ALA A 305 -3.19 -27.50 -14.11
C ALA A 305 -2.99 -26.37 -15.12
N VAL A 306 -4.09 -25.85 -15.67
CA VAL A 306 -4.08 -24.61 -16.45
C VAL A 306 -5.17 -23.73 -15.86
N PHE A 307 -4.79 -22.78 -15.01
CA PHE A 307 -5.67 -21.71 -14.56
C PHE A 307 -5.35 -20.46 -15.39
N VAL A 308 -6.37 -19.89 -16.04
CA VAL A 308 -6.27 -18.56 -16.67
C VAL A 308 -7.22 -17.63 -15.94
N ILE A 309 -6.63 -16.65 -15.24
CA ILE A 309 -7.35 -15.51 -14.69
C ILE A 309 -7.45 -14.46 -15.80
N VAL A 310 -8.65 -14.23 -16.33
CA VAL A 310 -8.87 -13.14 -17.30
C VAL A 310 -8.96 -11.82 -16.54
N TRP A 311 -7.89 -11.02 -16.60
CA TRP A 311 -7.84 -9.69 -16.00
C TRP A 311 -8.19 -8.64 -17.07
N GLN A 312 -9.40 -8.10 -17.03
CA GLN A 312 -9.79 -6.98 -17.90
C GLN A 312 -9.59 -5.66 -17.15
N VAL A 313 -8.41 -5.03 -17.31
CA VAL A 313 -8.23 -3.60 -17.01
C VAL A 313 -8.22 -2.87 -18.35
N SER A 314 -9.12 -1.89 -18.47
CA SER A 314 -9.32 -1.01 -19.62
C SER A 314 -8.00 -0.68 -20.34
N GLY A 315 -7.81 -1.23 -21.55
CA GLY A 315 -6.81 -0.77 -22.51
C GLY A 315 -5.57 -1.63 -22.73
N ILE A 316 -5.27 -2.64 -21.90
CA ILE A 316 -4.16 -3.58 -22.15
C ILE A 316 -4.58 -4.98 -21.68
N THR A 317 -4.81 -5.89 -22.63
CA THR A 317 -5.03 -7.32 -22.36
C THR A 317 -3.71 -7.97 -21.97
N PHE A 318 -3.41 -8.05 -20.68
CA PHE A 318 -2.38 -8.95 -20.17
C PHE A 318 -3.04 -10.29 -19.77
N ILE A 319 -3.01 -11.27 -20.67
CA ILE A 319 -3.26 -12.67 -20.31
C ILE A 319 -2.00 -13.16 -19.60
N ARG A 320 -2.01 -13.21 -18.27
CA ARG A 320 -0.91 -13.79 -17.50
C ARG A 320 -1.26 -15.25 -17.17
N LEU A 321 -0.61 -16.18 -17.87
CA LEU A 321 -0.69 -17.61 -17.62
C LEU A 321 0.02 -17.92 -16.30
N LEU A 322 -0.72 -18.30 -15.28
CA LEU A 322 -0.17 -18.71 -13.98
C LEU A 322 -0.18 -20.24 -13.92
N ILE A 323 0.96 -20.83 -14.30
CA ILE A 323 1.20 -22.28 -14.18
C ILE A 323 1.75 -22.53 -12.77
N TYR A 324 0.94 -23.12 -11.88
CA TYR A 324 1.42 -23.64 -10.60
C TYR A 324 1.74 -25.13 -10.73
N PHE A 325 3.00 -25.49 -10.45
CA PHE A 325 3.47 -26.86 -10.23
C PHE A 325 3.61 -27.06 -8.72
N VAL A 326 2.63 -27.69 -8.08
CA VAL A 326 2.71 -28.02 -6.64
C VAL A 326 3.54 -29.30 -6.51
N HIS A 327 4.78 -29.18 -6.04
CA HIS A 327 5.58 -30.33 -5.62
C HIS A 327 5.30 -30.59 -4.14
N GLY A 328 4.60 -31.68 -3.83
CA GLY A 328 4.25 -32.10 -2.47
C GLY A 328 4.66 -33.54 -2.21
N ILE A 329 5.86 -33.68 -1.64
CA ILE A 329 6.29 -34.64 -0.60
C ILE A 329 5.66 -36.05 -0.63
N PHE A 330 6.46 -37.04 -1.08
CA PHE A 330 6.37 -38.42 -0.60
C PHE A 330 7.77 -39.08 -0.70
N SER A 331 8.62 -38.86 0.31
CA SER A 331 9.79 -39.73 0.52
C SER A 331 10.20 -39.73 1.99
N SER A 332 9.43 -40.47 2.78
CA SER A 332 9.85 -40.97 4.07
C SER A 332 9.17 -42.31 4.29
N LEU A 333 9.72 -43.35 3.64
CA LEU A 333 9.82 -44.72 4.15
C LEU A 333 10.54 -45.56 3.09
N VAL A 334 11.39 -46.49 3.53
CA VAL A 334 12.20 -47.44 2.74
C VAL A 334 13.59 -46.92 2.34
N SER A 335 14.49 -46.88 3.32
CA SER A 335 15.65 -47.80 3.33
C SER A 335 16.51 -47.52 4.55
N GLY A 336 16.30 -48.32 5.59
CA GLY A 336 17.34 -48.62 6.55
C GLY A 336 18.31 -49.65 5.98
N ILE A 337 19.41 -49.83 6.71
CA ILE A 337 20.47 -50.84 6.57
C ILE A 337 21.68 -50.35 5.77
N ALA A 338 22.74 -49.97 6.52
CA ALA A 338 24.04 -50.66 6.53
C ALA A 338 25.31 -49.80 6.40
N TRP A 339 26.03 -49.73 7.54
CA TRP A 339 27.47 -49.96 7.71
C TRP A 339 28.49 -48.79 7.60
N PHE A 340 29.46 -48.91 8.52
CA PHE A 340 30.81 -48.33 8.59
C PHE A 340 31.04 -46.95 9.26
N LEU A 341 31.17 -47.00 10.60
CA LEU A 341 32.31 -46.42 11.34
C LEU A 341 33.54 -47.36 11.15
N PRO A 342 34.81 -46.89 11.20
CA PRO A 342 35.40 -46.39 12.46
C PRO A 342 36.53 -45.34 12.36
N CYS A 343 36.91 -44.84 13.57
CA CYS A 343 38.16 -44.17 13.96
C CYS A 343 38.37 -42.74 13.42
N GLY A 344 38.75 -41.71 14.18
CA GLY A 344 39.30 -41.57 15.53
C GLY A 344 40.23 -40.35 15.53
N ILE A 345 40.61 -39.86 16.73
CA ILE A 345 41.61 -38.79 17.05
C ILE A 345 40.97 -37.38 17.20
N PHE A 346 40.70 -36.85 18.42
CA PHE A 346 41.55 -36.28 19.51
C PHE A 346 42.17 -34.89 19.22
N GLU A 347 42.09 -34.03 20.27
CA GLU A 347 42.69 -32.68 20.48
C GLU A 347 41.99 -31.50 19.76
N LEU A 348 41.63 -30.38 20.39
CA LEU A 348 41.92 -29.80 21.71
C LEU A 348 40.79 -28.82 22.09
#